data_AF-A0A3C1L2U8-F1
#
_entry.id   AF-A0A3C1L2U8-F1
#
_cell.length_a   1.000
_cell.length_b   1.000
_cell.length_c   1.000
_cell.angle_alpha   90.00
_cell.angle_beta   90.00
_cell.angle_gamma   90.00
#
_symmetry.space_group_name_H-M   'P 1'
#
loop_
_entity.id
_entity.type
_entity.pdbx_description
1 polymer ?
#
loop_
_entity_poly.entity_id
_entity_poly.type
_entity_poly.pdbx_seq_one_letter_code
_entity_poly.pdbx_strand_id
1 'polypeptide(L)'
;MPTSSTAFRLFGFPVHVGAGFWMFMVLIAVTNSSAEGLGTDGAIILAALIAVFTLIHELGHAVAARATGAKAEITLAFMAGYASFVPTRALSRWERVGISFAGPAVQIVTGTALYLALGGPAEWPIQGLTPAQFGALWAGPVIGLFNLIPILPFDGGNILEQAIDLVAPRHSRRIMIVFTVVVSVGSMVYMATQPGLRGLVIFMAIPLLSVGHIIATDRARATHVSGQAALARAEALAWATDDVSRFPQGYVPSPWFRASQQLRHGHPEVARQLLLADLSDPSQVNWWPPDAAPMRSLEALVQLLPRPLPHGRPFSDFVLSGILLRLGEYTEAANYAAGSYNNGRPAMLAVHVARAAAALGDRATAVAWLRTAAATAPAHTLQAAIDAAPEFERLRSDPSFADAVSS
;
A
#
# COMPACT_ATOMS: atom_id res chain seq x y z
N MET A 1 10.82 10.33 -1.80
CA MET A 1 9.97 10.02 -2.97
C MET A 1 10.83 10.16 -4.22
N PRO A 2 11.02 9.14 -5.06
CA PRO A 2 11.53 9.35 -6.41
C PRO A 2 10.38 9.73 -7.34
N THR A 3 10.58 10.79 -8.11
CA THR A 3 9.65 11.42 -9.05
C THR A 3 9.49 10.62 -10.35
N SER A 4 8.24 10.54 -10.82
CA SER A 4 7.77 10.34 -12.21
C SER A 4 8.42 9.21 -13.03
N SER A 5 7.83 8.02 -12.98
CA SER A 5 7.95 7.00 -14.03
C SER A 5 7.07 7.36 -15.22
N THR A 6 7.56 7.09 -16.43
CA THR A 6 6.76 7.19 -17.66
C THR A 6 5.56 6.26 -17.53
N ALA A 7 4.37 6.85 -17.33
CA ALA A 7 3.12 6.13 -17.27
C ALA A 7 2.51 6.12 -18.67
N PHE A 8 2.43 4.95 -19.32
CA PHE A 8 1.64 4.79 -20.54
C PHE A 8 0.46 3.86 -20.27
N ARG A 9 -0.56 3.90 -21.13
CA ARG A 9 -1.72 3.00 -21.00
C ARG A 9 -1.60 1.85 -22.00
N LEU A 10 -1.73 0.62 -21.51
CA LEU A 10 -1.76 -0.58 -22.32
C LEU A 10 -3.05 -1.35 -22.03
N PHE A 11 -3.91 -1.56 -23.03
CA PHE A 11 -5.23 -2.21 -22.87
C PHE A 11 -6.09 -1.66 -21.71
N GLY A 12 -5.95 -0.35 -21.45
CA GLY A 12 -6.66 0.36 -20.37
C GLY A 12 -5.99 0.26 -18.99
N PHE A 13 -4.87 -0.44 -18.86
CA PHE A 13 -4.08 -0.49 -17.62
C PHE A 13 -2.99 0.59 -17.62
N PRO A 14 -2.83 1.36 -16.53
CA PRO A 14 -1.68 2.23 -16.36
C PRO A 14 -0.42 1.37 -16.13
N VAL A 15 0.61 1.60 -16.95
CA VAL A 15 1.89 0.89 -16.91
C VAL A 15 2.98 1.88 -16.52
N HIS A 16 3.64 1.63 -15.40
CA HIS A 16 4.76 2.42 -14.89
C HIS A 16 6.06 1.66 -15.07
N VAL A 17 7.00 2.23 -15.83
CA VAL A 17 8.32 1.62 -16.03
C VAL A 17 9.37 2.40 -15.25
N GLY A 18 10.00 1.76 -14.27
CA GLY A 18 11.09 2.34 -13.49
C GLY A 18 12.42 2.29 -14.22
N ALA A 19 13.32 3.25 -13.95
CA ALA A 19 14.68 3.27 -14.50
C ALA A 19 15.47 1.99 -14.20
N GLY A 20 15.22 1.37 -13.04
CA GLY A 20 15.82 0.09 -12.68
C GLY A 20 15.47 -1.05 -13.65
N PHE A 21 14.26 -1.09 -14.19
CA PHE A 21 13.89 -2.11 -15.17
C PHE A 21 14.76 -2.03 -16.43
N TRP A 22 14.95 -0.81 -16.97
CA TRP A 22 15.82 -0.57 -18.12
C TRP A 22 17.28 -0.91 -17.82
N MET A 23 17.78 -0.54 -16.64
CA MET A 23 19.13 -0.91 -16.20
C MET A 23 19.31 -2.43 -16.16
N PHE A 24 18.31 -3.18 -15.69
CA PHE A 24 18.34 -4.64 -15.68
C PHE A 24 18.34 -5.23 -17.10
N MET A 25 17.54 -4.68 -18.03
CA MET A 25 17.56 -5.11 -19.43
C MET A 25 18.92 -4.87 -20.11
N VAL A 26 19.53 -3.71 -19.86
CA VAL A 26 20.90 -3.41 -20.34
C VAL A 26 21.90 -4.39 -19.74
N LEU A 27 21.79 -4.70 -18.45
CA LEU A 27 22.67 -5.68 -17.80
C LEU A 27 22.56 -7.07 -18.45
N ILE A 28 21.34 -7.53 -18.76
CA ILE A 28 21.12 -8.80 -19.47
C ILE A 28 21.78 -8.77 -20.85
N ALA A 29 21.57 -7.71 -21.63
CA ALA A 29 22.17 -7.57 -22.96
C ALA A 29 23.71 -7.57 -22.89
N VAL A 30 24.30 -6.82 -21.95
CA VAL A 30 25.76 -6.73 -21.78
C VAL A 30 26.35 -8.05 -21.32
N THR A 31 25.78 -8.67 -20.27
CA THR A 31 26.31 -9.93 -19.70
C THR A 31 26.23 -11.12 -20.67
N ASN A 32 25.30 -11.10 -21.62
CA ASN A 32 25.13 -12.17 -22.61
C ASN A 32 25.72 -11.82 -23.98
N SER A 33 26.24 -10.60 -24.19
CA SER A 33 26.77 -10.15 -25.48
C SER A 33 27.98 -10.96 -25.98
N SER A 34 28.77 -11.51 -25.04
CA SER A 34 29.93 -12.37 -25.33
C SER A 34 29.62 -13.86 -25.24
N ALA A 35 28.37 -14.24 -25.00
CA ALA A 35 27.98 -15.65 -24.90
C ALA A 35 28.06 -16.32 -26.28
N GLU A 36 28.73 -17.49 -26.33
CA GLU A 36 28.84 -18.30 -27.55
C GLU A 36 27.44 -18.66 -28.07
N GLY A 37 27.19 -18.37 -29.35
CA GLY A 37 25.91 -18.65 -30.03
C GLY A 37 24.86 -17.54 -29.97
N LEU A 38 25.01 -16.51 -29.12
CA LEU A 38 24.11 -15.35 -29.06
C LEU A 38 24.70 -14.13 -29.77
N GLY A 39 25.95 -13.78 -29.43
CA GLY A 39 26.55 -12.49 -29.82
C GLY A 39 25.77 -11.28 -29.31
N THR A 40 26.20 -10.07 -29.71
CA THR A 40 25.55 -8.82 -29.28
C THR A 40 24.09 -8.75 -29.72
N ASP A 41 23.79 -9.08 -30.98
CA ASP A 41 22.44 -9.00 -31.53
C ASP A 41 21.50 -9.98 -30.82
N GLY A 42 21.96 -11.22 -30.57
CA GLY A 42 21.18 -12.21 -29.84
C GLY A 42 20.92 -11.83 -28.38
N ALA A 43 21.90 -11.21 -27.71
CA ALA A 43 21.73 -10.73 -26.35
C ALA A 43 20.72 -9.56 -26.26
N ILE A 44 20.69 -8.67 -27.26
CA ILE A 44 19.69 -7.61 -27.37
C ILE A 44 18.29 -8.21 -27.60
N ILE A 45 18.18 -9.19 -28.52
CA ILE A 45 16.90 -9.89 -28.78
C ILE A 45 16.41 -10.59 -27.50
N LEU A 46 17.29 -11.27 -26.77
CA LEU A 46 16.97 -11.91 -25.50
C LEU A 46 16.44 -10.90 -24.48
N ALA A 47 17.14 -9.78 -24.27
CA ALA A 47 16.71 -8.73 -23.34
C ALA A 47 15.35 -8.14 -23.75
N ALA A 48 15.14 -7.89 -25.05
CA ALA A 48 13.87 -7.38 -25.56
C ALA A 48 12.72 -8.37 -25.33
N LEU A 49 12.94 -9.66 -25.59
CA LEU A 49 11.93 -10.70 -25.37
C LEU A 49 11.64 -10.88 -23.87
N ILE A 50 12.64 -10.85 -23.00
CA ILE A 50 12.42 -10.86 -21.54
C ILE A 50 11.57 -9.67 -21.13
N ALA A 51 11.83 -8.46 -21.65
CA ALA A 51 11.03 -7.29 -21.34
C ALA A 51 9.57 -7.45 -21.77
N VAL A 52 9.33 -7.92 -23.00
CA VAL A 52 8.00 -8.14 -23.56
C VAL A 52 7.25 -9.22 -22.79
N PHE A 53 7.87 -10.36 -22.51
CA PHE A 53 7.23 -11.45 -21.78
C PHE A 53 6.97 -11.11 -20.31
N THR A 54 7.82 -10.30 -19.68
CA THR A 54 7.54 -9.76 -18.34
C THR A 54 6.29 -8.89 -18.37
N LEU A 55 6.14 -8.02 -19.38
CA LEU A 55 4.94 -7.20 -19.53
C LEU A 55 3.68 -8.06 -19.81
N ILE A 56 3.79 -9.09 -20.65
CA ILE A 56 2.71 -10.05 -20.92
C ILE A 56 2.30 -10.80 -19.64
N HIS A 57 3.29 -11.21 -18.84
CA HIS A 57 3.08 -11.85 -17.55
C HIS A 57 2.28 -10.95 -16.60
N GLU A 58 2.73 -9.71 -16.39
CA GLU A 58 2.01 -8.76 -15.52
C GLU A 58 0.62 -8.42 -16.06
N LEU A 59 0.45 -8.37 -17.38
CA LEU A 59 -0.85 -8.18 -18.00
C LEU A 59 -1.79 -9.35 -17.70
N GLY A 60 -1.28 -10.58 -17.65
CA GLY A 60 -2.05 -11.76 -17.23
C GLY A 60 -2.63 -11.59 -15.82
N HIS A 61 -1.80 -11.18 -14.86
CA HIS A 61 -2.26 -10.86 -13.50
C HIS A 61 -3.28 -9.72 -13.49
N ALA A 62 -3.00 -8.62 -14.19
CA ALA A 62 -3.86 -7.44 -14.20
C ALA A 62 -5.24 -7.71 -14.81
N VAL A 63 -5.30 -8.49 -15.90
CA VAL A 63 -6.55 -8.92 -16.53
C VAL A 63 -7.35 -9.83 -15.60
N ALA A 64 -6.70 -10.82 -14.96
CA ALA A 64 -7.36 -11.69 -13.99
C ALA A 64 -7.88 -10.91 -12.78
N ALA A 65 -7.10 -9.97 -12.25
CA ALA A 65 -7.51 -9.11 -11.14
C ALA A 65 -8.71 -8.23 -11.51
N ARG A 66 -8.69 -7.62 -12.71
CA ARG A 66 -9.80 -6.79 -13.19
C ARG A 66 -11.10 -7.59 -13.37
N ALA A 67 -11.00 -8.86 -13.78
CA ALA A 67 -12.16 -9.76 -13.88
C ALA A 67 -12.84 -10.02 -12.52
N THR A 68 -12.13 -9.85 -11.41
CA THR A 68 -12.70 -9.96 -10.05
C THR A 68 -13.35 -8.67 -9.53
N GLY A 69 -13.24 -7.57 -10.30
CA GLY A 69 -13.70 -6.23 -9.93
C GLY A 69 -12.62 -5.34 -9.28
N ALA A 70 -11.38 -5.81 -9.18
CA ALA A 70 -10.27 -5.01 -8.64
C ALA A 70 -9.77 -3.96 -9.64
N LYS A 71 -9.28 -2.82 -9.13
CA LYS A 71 -8.50 -1.87 -9.95
C LYS A 71 -7.05 -2.37 -10.00
N ALA A 72 -6.49 -2.56 -11.19
CA ALA A 72 -5.15 -3.09 -11.38
C ALA A 72 -4.25 -2.11 -12.14
N GLU A 73 -3.01 -2.00 -11.69
CA GLU A 73 -1.94 -1.20 -12.30
C GLU A 73 -0.69 -2.07 -12.46
N ILE A 74 0.08 -1.82 -13.51
CA ILE A 74 1.30 -2.60 -13.80
C ILE A 74 2.50 -1.74 -13.47
N THR A 75 3.41 -2.27 -12.64
CA THR A 75 4.68 -1.61 -12.33
C THR A 75 5.85 -2.53 -12.67
N LEU A 76 6.77 -2.04 -13.49
CA LEU A 76 8.00 -2.73 -13.83
C LEU A 76 9.16 -2.09 -13.06
N ALA A 77 9.76 -2.84 -12.13
CA ALA A 77 10.84 -2.40 -11.25
C ALA A 77 12.17 -3.14 -11.58
N PHE A 78 13.23 -2.84 -10.83
CA PHE A 78 14.52 -3.53 -10.99
C PHE A 78 14.37 -5.01 -10.68
N MET A 79 14.69 -5.88 -11.65
CA MET A 79 14.72 -7.35 -11.52
C MET A 79 13.36 -8.02 -11.21
N ALA A 80 12.28 -7.26 -11.09
CA ALA A 80 10.92 -7.73 -10.85
C ALA A 80 9.90 -6.82 -11.54
N GLY A 81 8.99 -7.42 -12.29
CA GLY A 81 7.67 -6.82 -12.52
C GLY A 81 6.78 -7.12 -11.31
N TYR A 82 5.85 -6.22 -11.00
CA TYR A 82 4.72 -6.58 -10.16
C TYR A 82 3.48 -5.82 -10.61
N ALA A 83 2.40 -6.56 -10.81
CA ALA A 83 1.06 -6.01 -10.92
C ALA A 83 0.56 -5.65 -9.52
N SER A 84 0.49 -4.35 -9.22
CA SER A 84 -0.18 -3.88 -8.01
C SER A 84 -1.67 -3.74 -8.30
N PHE A 85 -2.50 -4.47 -7.57
CA PHE A 85 -3.96 -4.31 -7.64
C PHE A 85 -4.51 -3.91 -6.28
N VAL A 86 -5.50 -3.02 -6.30
CA VAL A 86 -6.29 -2.61 -5.13
C VAL A 86 -7.63 -3.36 -5.22
N PRO A 87 -7.85 -4.37 -4.37
CA PRO A 87 -9.13 -5.06 -4.31
C PRO A 87 -10.22 -4.08 -3.87
N THR A 88 -11.32 -4.04 -4.62
CA THR A 88 -12.54 -3.28 -4.25
C THR A 88 -13.40 -4.02 -3.23
N ARG A 89 -13.14 -5.32 -3.04
CA ARG A 89 -13.72 -6.18 -2.01
C ARG A 89 -12.71 -7.23 -1.56
N ALA A 90 -13.02 -7.94 -0.47
CA ALA A 90 -12.26 -9.12 -0.09
C ALA A 90 -12.32 -10.16 -1.22
N LEU A 91 -11.16 -10.51 -1.77
CA LEU A 91 -11.05 -11.57 -2.77
C LEU A 91 -11.23 -12.93 -2.09
N SER A 92 -11.89 -13.85 -2.78
CA SER A 92 -11.91 -15.25 -2.40
C SER A 92 -10.53 -15.89 -2.64
N ARG A 93 -10.29 -17.04 -2.01
CA ARG A 93 -9.01 -17.75 -2.11
C ARG A 93 -8.73 -18.22 -3.53
N TRP A 94 -9.76 -18.74 -4.21
CA TRP A 94 -9.65 -19.20 -5.60
C TRP A 94 -9.43 -18.05 -6.58
N GLU A 95 -9.98 -16.87 -6.30
CA GLU A 95 -9.64 -15.66 -7.07
C GLU A 95 -8.17 -15.29 -6.92
N ARG A 96 -7.60 -15.37 -5.71
CA ARG A 96 -6.16 -15.12 -5.50
C ARG A 96 -5.28 -16.15 -6.22
N VAL A 97 -5.61 -17.43 -6.12
CA VAL A 97 -4.89 -18.50 -6.84
C VAL A 97 -4.99 -18.30 -8.35
N GLY A 98 -6.17 -17.98 -8.87
CA GLY A 98 -6.39 -17.70 -10.28
C GLY A 98 -5.59 -16.50 -10.77
N ILE A 99 -5.55 -15.41 -9.99
CA ILE A 99 -4.73 -14.23 -10.30
C ILE A 99 -3.25 -14.61 -10.35
N SER A 100 -2.71 -15.28 -9.32
CA SER A 100 -1.30 -15.70 -9.28
C SER A 100 -0.94 -16.67 -10.40
N PHE A 101 -1.86 -17.53 -10.84
CA PHE A 101 -1.59 -18.44 -11.95
C PHE A 101 -1.67 -17.76 -13.34
N ALA A 102 -2.47 -16.70 -13.48
CA ALA A 102 -2.74 -16.08 -14.78
C ALA A 102 -1.49 -15.52 -15.47
N GLY A 103 -0.60 -14.85 -14.74
CA GLY A 103 0.65 -14.30 -15.31
C GLY A 103 1.55 -15.39 -15.91
N PRO A 104 1.98 -16.39 -15.12
CA PRO A 104 2.75 -17.52 -15.63
C PRO A 104 2.06 -18.25 -16.78
N ALA A 105 0.75 -18.50 -16.69
CA ALA A 105 0.02 -19.23 -17.72
C ALA A 105 0.04 -18.49 -19.08
N VAL A 106 -0.25 -17.19 -19.09
CA VAL A 106 -0.22 -16.39 -20.32
C VAL A 106 1.19 -16.30 -20.88
N GLN A 107 2.20 -16.10 -20.02
CA GLN A 107 3.61 -16.06 -20.43
C GLN A 107 4.07 -17.38 -21.07
N ILE A 108 3.75 -18.52 -20.46
CA ILE A 108 4.11 -19.85 -20.98
C ILE A 108 3.43 -20.11 -22.33
N VAL A 109 2.13 -19.86 -22.42
CA VAL A 109 1.35 -20.13 -23.65
C VAL A 109 1.83 -19.26 -24.80
N THR A 110 1.94 -17.94 -24.59
CA THR A 110 2.37 -17.00 -25.63
C THR A 110 3.83 -17.21 -26.03
N GLY A 111 4.70 -17.53 -25.06
CA GLY A 111 6.10 -17.86 -25.31
C GLY A 111 6.29 -19.14 -26.13
N THR A 112 5.56 -20.19 -25.76
CA THR A 112 5.59 -21.47 -26.50
C THR A 112 5.05 -21.28 -27.91
N ALA A 113 3.96 -20.53 -28.07
CA ALA A 113 3.40 -20.21 -29.38
C ALA A 113 4.39 -19.45 -30.27
N LEU A 114 5.08 -18.45 -29.73
CA LEU A 114 6.12 -17.71 -30.46
C LEU A 114 7.31 -18.61 -30.82
N TYR A 115 7.78 -19.45 -29.89
CA TYR A 115 8.88 -20.39 -30.14
C TYR A 115 8.56 -21.34 -31.32
N LEU A 116 7.35 -21.92 -31.33
CA LEU A 116 6.91 -22.81 -32.40
C LEU A 116 6.70 -22.05 -33.71
N ALA A 117 6.15 -20.83 -33.67
CA ALA A 117 5.95 -19.99 -34.86
C ALA A 117 7.28 -19.59 -35.53
N LEU A 118 8.36 -19.48 -34.74
CA LEU A 118 9.72 -19.25 -35.23
C LEU A 118 10.39 -20.54 -35.75
N GLY A 119 9.68 -21.67 -35.81
CA GLY A 119 10.21 -22.95 -36.27
C GLY A 119 11.14 -23.63 -35.26
N GLY A 120 10.94 -23.38 -33.96
CA GLY A 120 11.70 -24.05 -32.90
C GLY A 120 11.51 -25.58 -32.93
N PRO A 121 12.59 -26.37 -32.81
CA PRO A 121 12.50 -27.83 -32.81
C PRO A 121 11.74 -28.36 -31.59
N ALA A 122 10.83 -29.31 -31.80
CA ALA A 122 10.09 -29.97 -30.72
C ALA A 122 10.80 -31.22 -30.17
N GLU A 123 11.81 -31.71 -30.88
CA GLU A 123 12.54 -32.94 -30.54
C GLU A 123 13.64 -32.68 -29.50
N TRP A 124 13.78 -33.59 -28.55
CA TRP A 124 14.81 -33.52 -27.50
C TRP A 124 16.03 -34.37 -27.87
N PRO A 125 17.27 -33.88 -27.69
CA PRO A 125 17.64 -32.60 -27.09
C PRO A 125 17.45 -31.40 -28.04
N ILE A 126 16.93 -30.29 -27.50
CA ILE A 126 16.78 -29.03 -28.23
C ILE A 126 18.17 -28.44 -28.50
N GLN A 127 18.56 -28.34 -29.77
CA GLN A 127 19.86 -27.83 -30.21
C GLN A 127 19.71 -26.94 -31.45
N GLY A 128 20.75 -26.16 -31.77
CA GLY A 128 20.79 -25.36 -33.00
C GLY A 128 19.79 -24.19 -33.05
N LEU A 129 19.39 -23.66 -31.90
CA LEU A 129 18.43 -22.55 -31.84
C LEU A 129 19.03 -21.26 -32.41
N THR A 130 18.23 -20.54 -33.19
CA THR A 130 18.54 -19.14 -33.51
C THR A 130 18.39 -18.28 -32.25
N PRO A 131 19.03 -17.09 -32.19
CA PRO A 131 18.89 -16.21 -31.03
C PRO A 131 17.43 -15.84 -30.70
N ALA A 132 16.57 -15.69 -31.71
CA ALA A 132 15.15 -15.40 -31.52
C ALA A 132 14.39 -16.61 -30.94
N GLN A 133 14.68 -17.83 -31.41
CA GLN A 133 14.09 -19.06 -30.86
C GLN A 133 14.57 -19.28 -29.41
N PHE A 134 15.86 -19.12 -29.15
CA PHE A 134 16.42 -19.20 -27.81
C PHE A 134 15.77 -18.19 -26.87
N GLY A 135 15.67 -16.92 -27.31
CA GLY A 135 15.03 -15.87 -26.53
C GLY A 135 13.56 -16.14 -26.27
N ALA A 136 12.79 -16.63 -27.26
CA ALA A 136 11.38 -16.97 -27.08
C ALA A 136 11.17 -18.14 -26.11
N LEU A 137 12.02 -19.17 -26.20
CA LEU A 137 11.99 -20.32 -25.30
C LEU A 137 12.35 -19.92 -23.86
N TRP A 138 13.42 -19.15 -23.67
CA TRP A 138 13.88 -18.74 -22.35
C TRP A 138 12.96 -17.70 -21.71
N ALA A 139 12.66 -16.62 -22.42
CA ALA A 139 11.84 -15.53 -21.89
C ALA A 139 10.37 -15.92 -21.66
N GLY A 140 9.87 -16.85 -22.47
CA GLY A 140 8.49 -17.33 -22.39
C GLY A 140 8.34 -18.48 -21.40
N PRO A 141 8.30 -19.74 -21.87
CA PRO A 141 7.97 -20.89 -21.04
C PRO A 141 8.96 -21.14 -19.90
N VAL A 142 10.27 -20.93 -20.09
CA VAL A 142 11.24 -21.22 -19.02
C VAL A 142 11.10 -20.26 -17.84
N ILE A 143 11.09 -18.93 -18.07
CA ILE A 143 10.84 -17.95 -17.00
C ILE A 143 9.43 -18.11 -16.42
N GLY A 144 8.42 -18.37 -17.26
CA GLY A 144 7.07 -18.63 -16.78
C GLY A 144 6.99 -19.82 -15.82
N LEU A 145 7.73 -20.90 -16.09
CA LEU A 145 7.85 -22.05 -15.18
C LEU A 145 8.64 -21.71 -13.91
N PHE A 146 9.70 -20.90 -13.99
CA PHE A 146 10.41 -20.42 -12.81
C PHE A 146 9.48 -19.63 -11.87
N ASN A 147 8.55 -18.84 -12.41
CA ASN A 147 7.55 -18.13 -11.61
C ASN A 147 6.54 -19.07 -10.92
N LEU A 148 6.42 -20.34 -11.34
CA LEU A 148 5.60 -21.33 -10.66
C LEU A 148 6.35 -22.12 -9.57
N ILE A 149 7.62 -21.83 -9.33
CA ILE A 149 8.35 -22.44 -8.21
C ILE A 149 7.66 -22.06 -6.89
N PRO A 150 7.38 -23.03 -6.00
CA PRO A 150 6.63 -22.79 -4.78
C PRO A 150 7.47 -22.12 -3.68
N ILE A 151 8.16 -21.01 -3.97
CA ILE A 151 8.92 -20.21 -2.99
C ILE A 151 8.65 -18.73 -3.23
N LEU A 152 8.70 -17.90 -2.18
CA LEU A 152 8.58 -16.45 -2.35
C LEU A 152 9.86 -15.89 -2.98
N PRO A 153 9.77 -14.86 -3.85
CA PRO A 153 8.59 -14.05 -4.19
C PRO A 153 7.79 -14.54 -5.41
N PHE A 154 8.06 -15.74 -5.94
CA PHE A 154 7.42 -16.23 -7.17
C PHE A 154 5.92 -16.51 -6.98
N ASP A 155 5.15 -16.51 -8.08
CA ASP A 155 3.71 -16.78 -8.07
C ASP A 155 3.34 -18.16 -7.52
N GLY A 156 4.17 -19.16 -7.79
CA GLY A 156 4.03 -20.49 -7.21
C GLY A 156 4.07 -20.44 -5.68
N GLY A 157 4.89 -19.57 -5.09
CA GLY A 157 4.92 -19.30 -3.66
C GLY A 157 3.61 -18.71 -3.16
N ASN A 158 3.03 -17.75 -3.89
CA ASN A 158 1.72 -17.16 -3.56
C ASN A 158 0.59 -18.21 -3.65
N ILE A 159 0.62 -19.08 -4.66
CA ILE A 159 -0.34 -20.19 -4.83
C ILE A 159 -0.22 -21.17 -3.65
N LEU A 160 1.01 -21.57 -3.29
CA LEU A 160 1.27 -22.45 -2.15
C LEU A 160 0.82 -21.80 -0.83
N GLU A 161 1.05 -20.50 -0.65
CA GLU A 161 0.58 -19.79 0.56
C GLU A 161 -0.94 -19.88 0.71
N GLN A 162 -1.71 -19.71 -0.37
CA GLN A 162 -3.16 -19.89 -0.34
C GLN A 162 -3.57 -21.33 -0.02
N ALA A 163 -2.82 -22.32 -0.51
CA ALA A 163 -3.06 -23.72 -0.19
C ALA A 163 -2.78 -24.03 1.29
N ILE A 164 -1.68 -23.50 1.84
CA ILE A 164 -1.36 -23.62 3.28
C ILE A 164 -2.45 -22.93 4.12
N ASP A 165 -3.00 -21.81 3.65
CA ASP A 165 -4.09 -21.10 4.33
C ASP A 165 -5.38 -21.94 4.46
N LEU A 166 -5.55 -23.00 3.66
CA LEU A 166 -6.65 -23.97 3.82
C LEU A 166 -6.49 -24.80 5.11
N VAL A 167 -5.25 -25.20 5.42
CA VAL A 167 -4.95 -26.14 6.51
C VAL A 167 -4.56 -25.41 7.79
N ALA A 168 -3.85 -24.29 7.66
CA ALA A 168 -3.36 -23.49 8.78
C ALA A 168 -3.72 -21.99 8.60
N PRO A 169 -5.02 -21.63 8.71
CA PRO A 169 -5.44 -20.24 8.68
C PRO A 169 -4.65 -19.43 9.71
N ARG A 170 -4.28 -18.19 9.36
CA ARG A 170 -3.47 -17.24 10.18
C ARG A 170 -1.96 -17.51 10.24
N HIS A 171 -1.51 -18.73 9.95
CA HIS A 171 -0.09 -19.09 10.00
C HIS A 171 0.55 -19.27 8.62
N SER A 172 -0.27 -19.36 7.57
CA SER A 172 0.13 -19.53 6.16
C SER A 172 1.33 -18.69 5.77
N ARG A 173 1.26 -17.37 5.96
CA ARG A 173 2.35 -16.46 5.62
C ARG A 173 3.65 -16.72 6.37
N ARG A 174 3.56 -17.01 7.68
CA ARG A 174 4.75 -17.32 8.50
C ARG A 174 5.37 -18.64 8.07
N ILE A 175 4.55 -19.66 7.80
CA ILE A 175 4.99 -20.95 7.29
C ILE A 175 5.67 -20.78 5.94
N MET A 176 5.10 -19.99 5.03
CA MET A 176 5.65 -19.73 3.70
C MET A 176 7.00 -19.02 3.74
N ILE A 177 7.16 -18.04 4.65
CA ILE A 177 8.44 -17.36 4.90
C ILE A 177 9.50 -18.36 5.37
N VAL A 178 9.19 -19.17 6.39
CA VAL A 178 10.13 -20.16 6.93
C VAL A 178 10.48 -21.21 5.86
N PHE A 179 9.49 -21.71 5.14
CA PHE A 179 9.67 -22.65 4.05
C PHE A 179 10.60 -22.08 2.97
N THR A 180 10.37 -20.85 2.53
CA THR A 180 11.22 -20.17 1.54
C THR A 180 12.65 -20.06 2.05
N VAL A 181 12.87 -19.62 3.29
CA VAL A 181 14.22 -19.50 3.86
C VAL A 181 14.92 -20.86 3.90
N VAL A 182 14.25 -21.90 4.39
CA VAL A 182 14.83 -23.25 4.52
C VAL A 182 15.19 -23.81 3.14
N VAL A 183 14.28 -23.71 2.16
CA VAL A 183 14.51 -24.20 0.80
C VAL A 183 15.62 -23.42 0.10
N SER A 184 15.62 -22.08 0.20
CA SER A 184 16.65 -21.25 -0.42
C SER A 184 18.02 -21.45 0.19
N VAL A 185 18.14 -21.50 1.53
CA VAL A 185 19.42 -21.77 2.21
C VAL A 185 19.91 -23.18 1.92
N GLY A 186 19.03 -24.20 1.98
CA GLY A 186 19.39 -25.58 1.65
C GLY A 186 19.90 -25.71 0.21
N SER A 187 19.20 -25.08 -0.74
CA SER A 187 19.60 -25.05 -2.15
C SER A 187 20.93 -24.32 -2.34
N MET A 188 21.14 -23.20 -1.65
CA MET A 188 22.38 -22.42 -1.69
C MET A 188 23.57 -23.25 -1.20
N VAL A 189 23.43 -23.96 -0.08
CA VAL A 189 24.47 -24.85 0.46
C VAL A 189 24.76 -25.99 -0.53
N TYR A 190 23.72 -26.65 -1.03
CA TYR A 190 23.87 -27.72 -2.02
C TYR A 190 24.63 -27.25 -3.26
N MET A 191 24.22 -26.12 -3.86
CA MET A 191 24.85 -25.54 -5.05
C MET A 191 26.32 -25.15 -4.80
N ALA A 192 26.66 -24.67 -3.60
CA ALA A 192 28.05 -24.35 -3.27
C ALA A 192 28.97 -25.59 -3.27
N THR A 193 28.43 -26.76 -2.92
CA THR A 193 29.20 -28.03 -2.94
C THR A 193 29.42 -28.59 -4.36
N GLN A 194 28.59 -28.20 -5.33
CA GLN A 194 28.61 -28.73 -6.69
C GLN A 194 29.35 -27.78 -7.64
N PRO A 195 30.55 -28.13 -8.18
CA PRO A 195 31.36 -27.22 -9.00
C PRO A 195 30.60 -26.59 -10.18
N GLY A 196 29.73 -27.37 -10.85
CA GLY A 196 28.93 -26.90 -11.98
C GLY A 196 27.75 -25.98 -11.61
N LEU A 197 27.36 -25.91 -10.33
CA LEU A 197 26.22 -25.10 -9.87
C LEU A 197 26.65 -23.90 -9.03
N ARG A 198 27.95 -23.71 -8.76
CA ARG A 198 28.45 -22.59 -7.94
C ARG A 198 28.03 -21.23 -8.46
N GLY A 199 27.95 -21.06 -9.78
CA GLY A 199 27.46 -19.83 -10.40
C GLY A 199 25.99 -19.53 -10.09
N LEU A 200 25.19 -20.54 -9.75
CA LEU A 200 23.76 -20.39 -9.45
C LEU A 200 23.48 -19.96 -8.01
N VAL A 201 24.48 -20.01 -7.13
CA VAL A 201 24.37 -19.60 -5.72
C VAL A 201 23.85 -18.16 -5.60
N ILE A 202 24.27 -17.26 -6.50
CA ILE A 202 23.83 -15.86 -6.49
C ILE A 202 22.32 -15.71 -6.71
N PHE A 203 21.68 -16.62 -7.46
CA PHE A 203 20.24 -16.59 -7.69
C PHE A 203 19.45 -16.94 -6.42
N MET A 204 20.03 -17.70 -5.49
CA MET A 204 19.41 -17.96 -4.19
C MET A 204 19.42 -16.75 -3.26
N ALA A 205 20.22 -15.71 -3.56
CA ALA A 205 20.17 -14.45 -2.83
C ALA A 205 18.85 -13.70 -3.07
N ILE A 206 18.24 -13.83 -4.26
CA ILE A 206 17.00 -13.14 -4.63
C ILE A 206 15.85 -13.49 -3.66
N PRO A 207 15.43 -14.76 -3.50
CA PRO A 207 14.34 -15.11 -2.59
C PRO A 207 14.66 -14.73 -1.13
N LEU A 208 15.91 -14.85 -0.69
CA LEU A 208 16.33 -14.47 0.65
C LEU A 208 16.21 -12.96 0.90
N LEU A 209 16.66 -12.13 -0.04
CA LEU A 209 16.54 -10.67 0.03
C LEU A 209 15.07 -10.25 -0.01
N SER A 210 14.25 -10.87 -0.87
CA SER A 210 12.81 -10.61 -0.94
C SER A 210 12.11 -10.93 0.37
N VAL A 211 12.39 -12.09 0.98
CA VAL A 211 11.83 -12.44 2.30
C VAL A 211 12.32 -11.48 3.39
N GLY A 212 13.60 -11.10 3.37
CA GLY A 212 14.14 -10.09 4.29
C GLY A 212 13.39 -8.76 4.21
N HIS A 213 13.09 -8.28 3.00
CA HIS A 213 12.30 -7.08 2.77
C HIS A 213 10.86 -7.22 3.28
N ILE A 214 10.22 -8.36 3.04
CA ILE A 214 8.86 -8.67 3.53
C ILE A 214 8.82 -8.61 5.07
N ILE A 215 9.77 -9.24 5.76
CA ILE A 215 9.83 -9.24 7.23
C ILE A 215 10.06 -7.82 7.76
N ALA A 216 10.96 -7.05 7.12
CA ALA A 216 11.26 -5.68 7.54
C ALA A 216 10.02 -4.77 7.41
N THR A 217 9.29 -4.86 6.31
CA THR A 217 8.08 -4.07 6.06
C THR A 217 6.94 -4.45 7.01
N ASP A 218 6.75 -5.74 7.31
CA ASP A 218 5.79 -6.20 8.31
C ASP A 218 6.11 -5.66 9.70
N ARG A 219 7.38 -5.73 10.11
CA ARG A 219 7.83 -5.21 11.40
C ARG A 219 7.60 -3.71 11.50
N ALA A 220 7.95 -2.95 10.47
CA ALA A 220 7.76 -1.50 10.43
C ALA A 220 6.27 -1.10 10.54
N ARG A 221 5.37 -1.85 9.89
CA ARG A 221 3.92 -1.64 10.02
C ARG A 221 3.43 -1.97 11.44
N ALA A 222 3.86 -3.10 11.99
CA ALA A 222 3.45 -3.52 13.33
C ALA A 222 3.91 -2.53 14.41
N THR A 223 5.15 -2.04 14.33
CA THR A 223 5.67 -1.04 15.27
C THR A 223 4.89 0.26 15.19
N HIS A 224 4.62 0.77 13.97
CA HIS A 224 3.84 1.99 13.78
C HIS A 224 2.42 1.89 14.38
N VAL A 225 1.70 0.81 14.11
CA VAL A 225 0.34 0.59 14.66
C VAL A 225 0.37 0.45 16.19
N SER A 226 1.34 -0.29 16.73
CA SER A 226 1.49 -0.46 18.17
C SER A 226 1.82 0.86 18.89
N GLY A 227 2.65 1.72 18.28
CA GLY A 227 2.98 3.04 18.81
C GLY A 227 1.78 3.97 18.87
N GLN A 228 0.98 4.03 17.80
CA GLN A 228 -0.27 4.81 17.78
C GLN A 228 -1.27 4.32 18.83
N ALA A 229 -1.46 3.00 18.94
CA ALA A 229 -2.36 2.42 19.94
C ALA A 229 -1.88 2.67 21.39
N ALA A 230 -0.56 2.61 21.63
CA ALA A 230 0.02 2.92 22.93
C ALA A 230 -0.19 4.41 23.30
N LEU A 231 0.02 5.31 22.34
CA LEU A 231 -0.17 6.75 22.56
C LEU A 231 -1.65 7.10 22.78
N ALA A 232 -2.57 6.51 22.01
CA ALA A 232 -4.01 6.69 22.22
C ALA A 232 -4.46 6.22 23.62
N ARG A 233 -3.92 5.08 24.10
CA ARG A 233 -4.19 4.57 25.46
C ARG A 233 -3.60 5.48 26.54
N ALA A 234 -2.40 6.01 26.33
CA ALA A 234 -1.78 6.94 27.28
C ALA A 234 -2.59 8.24 27.40
N GLU A 235 -3.06 8.80 26.28
CA GLU A 235 -3.95 9.97 26.27
C GLU A 235 -5.28 9.66 26.97
N ALA A 236 -5.90 8.51 26.69
CA ALA A 236 -7.12 8.10 27.37
C ALA A 236 -6.95 7.93 28.89
N LEU A 237 -5.82 7.37 29.31
CA LEU A 237 -5.49 7.22 30.73
C LEU A 237 -5.28 8.58 31.41
N ALA A 238 -4.62 9.52 30.72
CA ALA A 238 -4.46 10.88 31.22
C ALA A 238 -5.81 11.54 31.47
N TRP A 239 -6.75 11.49 30.51
CA TRP A 239 -8.10 12.02 30.70
C TRP A 239 -8.90 11.33 31.81
N ALA A 240 -8.67 10.03 32.03
CA ALA A 240 -9.39 9.26 33.04
C ALA A 240 -8.84 9.41 34.46
N THR A 241 -7.52 9.57 34.61
CA THR A 241 -6.83 9.43 35.92
C THR A 241 -5.78 10.50 36.21
N ASP A 242 -5.55 11.44 35.29
CA ASP A 242 -4.45 12.42 35.33
C ASP A 242 -3.04 11.78 35.28
N ASP A 243 -2.92 10.47 35.00
CA ASP A 243 -1.64 9.77 34.86
C ASP A 243 -1.02 10.02 33.48
N VAL A 244 0.09 10.78 33.47
CA VAL A 244 0.90 11.09 32.28
C VAL A 244 2.17 10.24 32.18
N SER A 245 2.42 9.32 33.10
CA SER A 245 3.63 8.49 33.13
C SER A 245 3.71 7.45 32.01
N ARG A 246 2.56 7.16 31.37
CA ARG A 246 2.43 6.13 30.32
C ARG A 246 2.72 6.63 28.91
N PHE A 247 3.06 7.91 28.74
CA PHE A 247 3.42 8.43 27.42
C PHE A 247 4.76 7.84 26.95
N PRO A 248 4.84 7.37 25.69
CA PRO A 248 6.10 6.94 25.10
C PRO A 248 7.13 8.08 25.07
N GLN A 249 8.42 7.73 25.09
CA GLN A 249 9.50 8.74 25.02
C GLN A 249 9.34 9.64 23.78
N GLY A 250 9.50 10.94 23.98
CA GLY A 250 9.36 11.96 22.92
C GLY A 250 7.93 12.44 22.69
N TYR A 251 6.93 11.80 23.30
CA TYR A 251 5.53 12.22 23.21
C TYR A 251 5.07 12.92 24.49
N VAL A 252 4.15 13.87 24.32
CA VAL A 252 3.58 14.66 25.42
C VAL A 252 2.05 14.55 25.43
N PRO A 253 1.40 14.78 26.59
CA PRO A 253 -0.05 14.90 26.65
C PRO A 253 -0.58 15.98 25.72
N SER A 254 -1.76 15.75 25.16
CA SER A 254 -2.34 16.70 24.22
C SER A 254 -2.45 18.12 24.82
N PRO A 255 -2.32 19.17 24.00
CA PRO A 255 -2.60 20.54 24.42
C PRO A 255 -4.00 20.68 25.04
N TRP A 256 -4.95 19.87 24.57
CA TRP A 256 -6.31 19.80 25.09
C TRP A 256 -6.38 19.25 26.51
N PHE A 257 -5.66 18.17 26.80
CA PHE A 257 -5.55 17.63 28.15
C PHE A 257 -4.88 18.64 29.09
N ARG A 258 -3.74 19.22 28.66
CA ARG A 258 -3.00 20.22 29.44
C ARG A 258 -3.84 21.47 29.70
N ALA A 259 -4.57 21.95 28.69
CA ALA A 259 -5.51 23.06 28.84
C ALA A 259 -6.67 22.71 29.79
N SER A 260 -7.19 21.48 29.73
CA SER A 260 -8.21 21.01 30.69
C SER A 260 -7.70 21.05 32.12
N GLN A 261 -6.47 20.60 32.35
CA GLN A 261 -5.84 20.64 33.67
C GLN A 261 -5.76 22.08 34.19
N GLN A 262 -5.26 23.02 33.37
CA GLN A 262 -5.19 24.45 33.73
C GLN A 262 -6.57 25.05 34.00
N LEU A 263 -7.58 24.70 33.21
CA LEU A 263 -8.94 25.16 33.42
C LEU A 263 -9.52 24.66 34.75
N ARG A 264 -9.30 23.39 35.11
CA ARG A 264 -9.71 22.82 36.41
C ARG A 264 -9.02 23.48 37.61
N HIS A 265 -7.82 24.01 37.41
CA HIS A 265 -7.08 24.77 38.43
C HIS A 265 -7.46 26.26 38.48
N GLY A 266 -8.44 26.71 37.70
CA GLY A 266 -8.89 28.11 37.71
C GLY A 266 -8.01 29.06 36.90
N HIS A 267 -7.27 28.53 35.92
CA HIS A 267 -6.41 29.33 35.02
C HIS A 267 -6.92 29.32 33.56
N PRO A 268 -8.09 29.94 33.28
CA PRO A 268 -8.70 29.90 31.94
C PRO A 268 -7.85 30.59 30.87
N GLU A 269 -7.15 31.68 31.20
CA GLU A 269 -6.27 32.37 30.23
C GLU A 269 -5.05 31.53 29.85
N VAL A 270 -4.49 30.77 30.80
CA VAL A 270 -3.37 29.85 30.51
C VAL A 270 -3.85 28.70 29.63
N ALA A 271 -5.03 28.14 29.93
CA ALA A 271 -5.65 27.11 29.09
C ALA A 271 -5.87 27.59 27.65
N ARG A 272 -6.40 28.81 27.49
CA ARG A 272 -6.59 29.46 26.19
C ARG A 272 -5.27 29.64 25.44
N GLN A 273 -4.24 30.17 26.11
CA GLN A 273 -2.93 30.38 25.50
C GLN A 273 -2.29 29.07 25.04
N LEU A 274 -2.43 27.98 25.80
CA LEU A 274 -1.92 26.66 25.41
C LEU A 274 -2.56 26.14 24.12
N LEU A 275 -3.88 26.29 23.97
CA LEU A 275 -4.59 25.87 22.76
C LEU A 275 -4.19 26.73 21.54
N LEU A 276 -4.08 28.04 21.73
CA LEU A 276 -3.69 28.97 20.66
C LEU A 276 -2.24 28.77 20.23
N ALA A 277 -1.33 28.55 21.17
CA ALA A 277 0.08 28.27 20.89
C ALA A 277 0.22 27.02 20.02
N ASP A 278 -0.54 25.96 20.33
CA ASP A 278 -0.52 24.73 19.56
C ASP A 278 -0.99 24.90 18.10
N LEU A 279 -2.04 25.69 17.88
CA LEU A 279 -2.52 25.99 16.53
C LEU A 279 -1.43 26.68 15.70
N SER A 280 -0.69 27.61 16.31
CA SER A 280 0.37 28.37 15.63
C SER A 280 1.74 27.67 15.53
N ASP A 281 1.93 26.51 16.17
CA ASP A 281 3.26 25.88 16.25
C ASP A 281 3.62 25.10 14.97
N PRO A 282 4.68 25.49 14.23
CA PRO A 282 5.11 24.76 13.03
C PRO A 282 5.85 23.45 13.34
N SER A 283 6.11 23.13 14.60
CA SER A 283 6.86 21.94 15.00
C SER A 283 6.13 20.62 14.69
N GLN A 284 6.90 19.53 14.67
CA GLN A 284 6.36 18.19 14.48
C GLN A 284 5.43 17.80 15.64
N VAL A 285 4.24 17.33 15.30
CA VAL A 285 3.25 16.87 16.27
C VAL A 285 3.76 15.64 17.02
N ASN A 286 3.79 15.74 18.35
CA ASN A 286 4.22 14.69 19.27
C ASN A 286 3.16 14.36 20.34
N TRP A 287 1.89 14.56 20.02
CA TRP A 287 0.75 14.28 20.90
C TRP A 287 -0.41 13.64 20.13
N TRP A 288 -1.36 13.04 20.85
CA TRP A 288 -2.50 12.32 20.26
C TRP A 288 -3.83 13.06 20.47
N PRO A 289 -4.77 13.02 19.50
CA PRO A 289 -6.08 13.65 19.63
C PRO A 289 -6.82 13.26 20.92
N PRO A 290 -7.58 14.16 21.55
CA PRO A 290 -8.28 13.91 22.81
C PRO A 290 -9.56 13.06 22.60
N ASP A 291 -9.46 11.90 21.96
CA ASP A 291 -10.58 11.04 21.56
C ASP A 291 -11.39 10.53 22.76
N ALA A 292 -10.72 10.31 23.89
CA ALA A 292 -11.33 9.83 25.14
C ALA A 292 -11.77 10.97 26.09
N ALA A 293 -11.57 12.24 25.71
CA ALA A 293 -11.89 13.38 26.58
C ALA A 293 -13.41 13.49 26.84
N PRO A 294 -13.86 13.83 28.06
CA PRO A 294 -15.27 14.06 28.33
C PRO A 294 -15.83 15.24 27.51
N MET A 295 -17.05 15.09 26.97
CA MET A 295 -17.73 16.13 26.17
C MET A 295 -17.77 17.49 26.88
N ARG A 296 -18.15 17.50 28.16
CA ARG A 296 -18.22 18.74 28.96
C ARG A 296 -16.88 19.46 29.07
N SER A 297 -15.78 18.71 29.14
CA SER A 297 -14.44 19.29 29.20
C SER A 297 -14.03 19.90 27.88
N LEU A 298 -14.36 19.24 26.76
CA LEU A 298 -14.10 19.78 25.42
C LEU A 298 -14.94 21.03 25.14
N GLU A 299 -16.22 21.01 25.50
CA GLU A 299 -17.13 22.15 25.36
C GLU A 299 -16.58 23.39 26.10
N ALA A 300 -16.18 23.22 27.37
CA ALA A 300 -15.61 24.31 28.16
C ALA A 300 -14.30 24.86 27.56
N LEU A 301 -13.47 24.00 26.96
CA LEU A 301 -12.23 24.42 26.30
C LEU A 301 -12.49 25.16 24.98
N VAL A 302 -13.44 24.69 24.17
CA VAL A 302 -13.82 25.36 22.91
C VAL A 302 -14.38 26.76 23.18
N GLN A 303 -15.14 26.93 24.27
CA GLN A 303 -15.65 28.25 24.69
C GLN A 303 -14.56 29.27 25.05
N LEU A 304 -13.33 28.83 25.35
CA LEU A 304 -12.19 29.74 25.60
C LEU A 304 -11.58 30.29 24.30
N LEU A 305 -11.83 29.67 23.16
CA LEU A 305 -11.24 30.06 21.89
C LEU A 305 -11.90 31.34 21.35
N PRO A 306 -11.12 32.24 20.70
CA PRO A 306 -11.68 33.44 20.09
C PRO A 306 -12.61 33.10 18.92
N ARG A 307 -13.53 34.02 18.62
CA ARG A 307 -14.40 33.98 17.44
C ARG A 307 -14.02 35.12 16.49
N PRO A 308 -13.79 34.86 15.18
CA PRO A 308 -13.80 33.55 14.51
C PRO A 308 -12.68 32.62 14.99
N LEU A 309 -12.86 31.30 14.83
CA LEU A 309 -11.88 30.31 15.27
C LEU A 309 -10.55 30.49 14.51
N PRO A 310 -9.40 30.41 15.19
CA PRO A 310 -8.11 30.54 14.55
C PRO A 310 -7.76 29.29 13.75
N HIS A 311 -7.15 29.50 12.58
CA HIS A 311 -6.52 28.46 11.78
C HIS A 311 -5.01 28.43 12.04
N GLY A 312 -4.42 27.26 11.89
CA GLY A 312 -2.99 27.09 12.09
C GLY A 312 -2.45 25.91 11.31
N ARG A 313 -1.78 24.99 11.99
CA ARG A 313 -1.27 23.78 11.35
C ARG A 313 -2.40 22.80 11.01
N PRO A 314 -2.34 22.10 9.86
CA PRO A 314 -3.41 21.21 9.40
C PRO A 314 -3.82 20.12 10.39
N PHE A 315 -2.88 19.58 11.18
CA PHE A 315 -3.19 18.55 12.17
C PHE A 315 -4.04 19.09 13.33
N SER A 316 -3.72 20.27 13.86
CA SER A 316 -4.50 20.87 14.94
C SER A 316 -5.88 21.31 14.46
N ASP A 317 -5.95 21.84 13.23
CA ASP A 317 -7.23 22.17 12.60
C ASP A 317 -8.10 20.90 12.37
N PHE A 318 -7.47 19.78 12.01
CA PHE A 318 -8.13 18.47 11.94
C PHE A 318 -8.67 18.03 13.31
N VAL A 319 -7.89 18.18 14.38
CA VAL A 319 -8.33 17.83 15.74
C VAL A 319 -9.47 18.74 16.19
N LEU A 320 -9.38 20.05 16.00
CA LEU A 320 -10.44 20.99 16.38
C LEU A 320 -11.74 20.73 15.61
N SER A 321 -11.68 20.54 14.28
CA SER A 321 -12.88 20.16 13.51
C SER A 321 -13.49 18.83 13.98
N GLY A 322 -12.67 17.85 14.35
CA GLY A 322 -13.13 16.59 14.93
C GLY A 322 -13.80 16.76 16.30
N ILE A 323 -13.31 17.69 17.12
CA ILE A 323 -13.91 18.06 18.41
C ILE A 323 -15.27 18.72 18.19
N LEU A 324 -15.37 19.70 17.27
CA LEU A 324 -16.64 20.36 16.92
C LEU A 324 -17.69 19.35 16.43
N LEU A 325 -17.30 18.38 15.62
CA LEU A 325 -18.15 17.26 15.21
C LEU A 325 -18.66 16.45 16.41
N ARG A 326 -17.76 16.10 17.35
CA ARG A 326 -18.14 15.37 18.59
C ARG A 326 -19.10 16.16 19.48
N LEU A 327 -18.96 17.49 19.52
CA LEU A 327 -19.83 18.38 20.27
C LEU A 327 -21.19 18.62 19.59
N GLY A 328 -21.36 18.18 18.33
CA GLY A 328 -22.59 18.39 17.56
C GLY A 328 -22.67 19.77 16.88
N GLU A 329 -21.59 20.55 16.87
CA GLU A 329 -21.49 21.87 16.24
C GLU A 329 -21.22 21.72 14.73
N TYR A 330 -22.12 21.03 14.02
CA TYR A 330 -21.88 20.56 12.65
C TYR A 330 -21.65 21.71 11.66
N THR A 331 -22.43 22.79 11.74
CA THR A 331 -22.26 23.96 10.84
C THR A 331 -20.88 24.58 11.00
N GLU A 332 -20.43 24.72 12.24
CA GLU A 332 -19.15 25.30 12.54
C GLU A 332 -17.99 24.37 12.16
N ALA A 333 -18.11 23.08 12.45
CA ALA A 333 -17.19 22.04 12.02
C ALA A 333 -17.00 22.05 10.49
N ALA A 334 -18.09 22.14 9.72
CA ALA A 334 -18.05 22.19 8.27
C ALA A 334 -17.27 23.42 7.77
N ASN A 335 -17.64 24.60 8.26
CA ASN A 335 -17.01 25.87 7.86
C ASN A 335 -15.52 25.88 8.22
N TYR A 336 -15.18 25.43 9.42
CA TYR A 336 -13.81 25.40 9.89
C TYR A 336 -12.95 24.39 9.11
N ALA A 337 -13.45 23.15 8.92
CA ALA A 337 -12.73 22.14 8.14
C ALA A 337 -12.56 22.55 6.67
N ALA A 338 -13.58 23.17 6.06
CA ALA A 338 -13.52 23.68 4.68
C ALA A 338 -12.53 24.85 4.55
N GLY A 339 -12.48 25.75 5.53
CA GLY A 339 -11.51 26.85 5.58
C GLY A 339 -10.07 26.33 5.64
N SER A 340 -9.81 25.35 6.51
CA SER A 340 -8.49 24.74 6.67
C SER A 340 -8.08 23.83 5.50
N TYR A 341 -9.04 23.20 4.80
CA TYR A 341 -8.76 22.37 3.63
C TYR A 341 -7.99 23.15 2.53
N ASN A 342 -8.20 24.46 2.42
CA ASN A 342 -7.45 25.28 1.46
C ASN A 342 -5.95 25.37 1.80
N ASN A 343 -5.54 25.10 3.04
CA ASN A 343 -4.17 25.16 3.55
C ASN A 343 -3.47 23.79 3.58
N GLY A 344 -3.42 23.13 2.42
CA GLY A 344 -2.67 21.87 2.25
C GLY A 344 -3.51 20.67 1.78
N ARG A 345 -4.83 20.86 1.62
CA ARG A 345 -5.78 19.87 1.06
C ARG A 345 -5.69 18.46 1.70
N PRO A 346 -5.59 18.33 3.03
CA PRO A 346 -5.56 17.00 3.64
C PRO A 346 -6.92 16.33 3.48
N ALA A 347 -6.92 15.12 2.92
CA ALA A 347 -8.13 14.36 2.62
C ALA A 347 -9.05 14.15 3.84
N MET A 348 -8.47 14.06 5.04
CA MET A 348 -9.23 13.84 6.27
C MET A 348 -10.04 15.08 6.72
N LEU A 349 -9.64 16.30 6.35
CA LEU A 349 -10.48 17.48 6.55
C LEU A 349 -11.69 17.46 5.62
N ALA A 350 -11.53 17.00 4.37
CA ALA A 350 -12.66 16.79 3.47
C ALA A 350 -13.66 15.76 4.03
N VAL A 351 -13.17 14.71 4.69
CA VAL A 351 -14.04 13.77 5.43
C VAL A 351 -14.79 14.46 6.56
N HIS A 352 -14.16 15.37 7.33
CA HIS A 352 -14.86 16.13 8.36
C HIS A 352 -15.96 17.04 7.80
N VAL A 353 -15.71 17.72 6.67
CA VAL A 353 -16.76 18.51 5.99
C VAL A 353 -17.91 17.60 5.55
N ALA A 354 -17.60 16.42 4.99
CA ALA A 354 -18.61 15.46 4.58
C ALA A 354 -19.44 14.94 5.76
N ARG A 355 -18.80 14.60 6.88
CA ARG A 355 -19.48 14.15 8.12
C ARG A 355 -20.43 15.22 8.64
N ALA A 356 -19.97 16.47 8.70
CA ALA A 356 -20.79 17.60 9.14
C ALA A 356 -21.98 17.83 8.20
N ALA A 357 -21.77 17.81 6.89
CA ALA A 357 -22.84 17.95 5.90
C ALA A 357 -23.88 16.81 6.01
N ALA A 358 -23.42 15.58 6.20
CA ALA A 358 -24.29 14.42 6.40
C ALA A 358 -25.15 14.56 7.66
N ALA A 359 -24.56 15.03 8.77
CA ALA A 359 -25.29 15.30 10.00
C ALA A 359 -26.34 16.42 9.86
N LEU A 360 -26.04 17.42 9.03
CA LEU A 360 -26.97 18.52 8.68
C LEU A 360 -28.06 18.10 7.67
N GLY A 361 -27.98 16.88 7.11
CA GLY A 361 -28.90 16.40 6.09
C GLY A 361 -28.59 16.90 4.67
N ASP A 362 -27.48 17.62 4.47
CA ASP A 362 -27.01 18.03 3.14
C ASP A 362 -26.23 16.90 2.47
N ARG A 363 -27.00 15.99 1.88
CA ARG A 363 -26.49 14.82 1.18
C ARG A 363 -25.59 15.18 -0.02
N ALA A 364 -25.96 16.20 -0.80
CA ALA A 364 -25.23 16.55 -2.00
C ALA A 364 -23.82 17.04 -1.67
N THR A 365 -23.71 17.89 -0.66
CA THR A 365 -22.42 18.38 -0.15
C THR A 365 -21.60 17.25 0.47
N ALA A 366 -22.22 16.36 1.26
CA ALA A 366 -21.52 15.21 1.84
C ALA A 366 -20.87 14.31 0.78
N VAL A 367 -21.62 13.95 -0.27
CA VAL A 367 -21.13 13.11 -1.37
C VAL A 367 -20.02 13.81 -2.16
N ALA A 368 -20.16 15.11 -2.44
CA ALA A 368 -19.14 15.88 -3.18
C ALA A 368 -17.80 15.94 -2.42
N TRP A 369 -17.84 16.15 -1.11
CA TRP A 369 -16.63 16.16 -0.28
C TRP A 369 -16.01 14.78 -0.10
N LEU A 370 -16.80 13.70 -0.06
CA LEU A 370 -16.26 12.34 -0.07
C LEU A 370 -15.52 12.01 -1.36
N ARG A 371 -16.04 12.41 -2.53
CA ARG A 371 -15.31 12.28 -3.80
C ARG A 371 -13.98 13.03 -3.78
N THR A 372 -13.99 14.22 -3.18
CA THR A 372 -12.79 15.04 -3.02
C THR A 372 -11.76 14.36 -2.11
N ALA A 373 -12.21 13.73 -1.03
CA ALA A 373 -11.36 12.91 -0.17
C ALA A 373 -10.83 11.66 -0.90
N ALA A 374 -11.66 10.96 -1.67
CA ALA A 374 -11.28 9.76 -2.44
C ALA A 374 -10.19 10.04 -3.49
N ALA A 375 -10.19 11.23 -4.07
CA ALA A 375 -9.16 11.65 -5.01
C ALA A 375 -7.75 11.79 -4.39
N THR A 376 -7.64 11.91 -3.06
CA THR A 376 -6.38 12.23 -2.37
C THR A 376 -6.00 11.25 -1.25
N ALA A 377 -6.96 10.54 -0.65
CA ALA A 377 -6.73 9.55 0.39
C ALA A 377 -6.52 8.14 -0.17
N PRO A 378 -5.65 7.32 0.46
CA PRO A 378 -5.66 5.87 0.24
C PRO A 378 -7.03 5.27 0.60
N ALA A 379 -7.55 4.39 -0.28
CA ALA A 379 -8.91 3.83 -0.15
C ALA A 379 -9.18 3.18 1.22
N HIS A 380 -8.19 2.46 1.78
CA HIS A 380 -8.34 1.80 3.08
C HIS A 380 -8.52 2.79 4.25
N THR A 381 -7.81 3.93 4.22
CA THR A 381 -7.90 4.97 5.25
C THR A 381 -9.25 5.69 5.16
N LEU A 382 -9.69 5.97 3.94
CA LEU A 382 -11.00 6.59 3.70
C LEU A 382 -12.14 5.68 4.16
N GLN A 383 -12.08 4.39 3.81
CA GLN A 383 -13.09 3.41 4.23
C GLN A 383 -13.17 3.29 5.75
N ALA A 384 -12.02 3.17 6.43
CA ALA A 384 -11.99 3.12 7.90
C ALA A 384 -12.61 4.37 8.55
N ALA A 385 -12.37 5.55 7.98
CA ALA A 385 -12.96 6.79 8.48
C ALA A 385 -14.47 6.87 8.25
N ILE A 386 -14.97 6.35 7.12
CA ILE A 386 -16.40 6.28 6.81
C ILE A 386 -17.12 5.27 7.71
N ASP A 387 -16.50 4.12 7.96
CA ASP A 387 -17.08 3.07 8.80
C ASP A 387 -17.19 3.52 10.26
N ALA A 388 -16.20 4.28 10.73
CA ALA A 388 -16.17 4.84 12.08
C ALA A 388 -17.12 6.03 12.30
N ALA A 389 -17.66 6.63 11.24
CA ALA A 389 -18.49 7.84 11.30
C ALA A 389 -20.00 7.51 11.36
N PRO A 390 -20.69 7.75 12.51
CA PRO A 390 -22.12 7.49 12.63
C PRO A 390 -22.97 8.44 11.75
N GLU A 391 -22.45 9.61 11.40
CA GLU A 391 -23.17 10.61 10.61
C GLU A 391 -23.52 10.10 9.20
N PHE A 392 -22.78 9.10 8.72
CA PHE A 392 -23.00 8.48 7.41
C PHE A 392 -24.00 7.33 7.42
N GLU A 393 -24.52 6.90 8.57
CA GLU A 393 -25.39 5.73 8.65
C GLU A 393 -26.61 5.82 7.72
N ARG A 394 -27.22 7.01 7.62
CA ARG A 394 -28.36 7.27 6.72
C ARG A 394 -27.98 7.35 5.23
N LEU A 395 -26.69 7.55 4.94
CA LEU A 395 -26.16 7.64 3.57
C LEU A 395 -25.61 6.31 3.06
N ARG A 396 -25.36 5.32 3.94
CA ARG A 396 -24.82 4.01 3.53
C ARG A 396 -25.73 3.24 2.58
N SER A 397 -27.05 3.47 2.62
CA SER A 397 -28.03 2.86 1.72
C SER A 397 -28.14 3.55 0.36
N ASP A 398 -27.40 4.63 0.13
CA ASP A 398 -27.46 5.42 -1.10
C ASP A 398 -26.45 4.93 -2.16
N PRO A 399 -26.89 4.62 -3.39
CA PRO A 399 -26.01 4.30 -4.51
C PRO A 399 -24.93 5.38 -4.77
N SER A 400 -25.29 6.66 -4.67
CA SER A 400 -24.35 7.76 -4.97
C SER A 400 -23.23 7.91 -3.93
N PHE A 401 -23.47 7.41 -2.72
CA PHE A 401 -22.48 7.33 -1.65
C PHE A 401 -21.47 6.21 -1.92
N ALA A 402 -21.94 5.02 -2.34
CA ALA A 402 -21.05 3.92 -2.74
C ALA A 402 -20.16 4.32 -3.93
N ASP A 403 -20.74 5.01 -4.93
CA ASP A 403 -20.00 5.50 -6.09
C ASP A 403 -18.88 6.47 -5.70
N ALA A 404 -19.16 7.39 -4.77
CA ALA A 404 -18.22 8.41 -4.33
C ALA A 404 -17.00 7.87 -3.58
N VAL A 405 -17.12 6.70 -2.96
CA VAL A 405 -16.02 6.02 -2.25
C VAL A 405 -15.23 5.11 -3.20
N SER A 406 -15.83 4.72 -4.32
CA SER A 406 -15.26 3.80 -5.31
C SER A 406 -14.48 4.48 -6.45
N SER A 407 -14.66 5.79 -6.65
CA SER A 407 -13.99 6.60 -7.67
C SER A 407 -12.54 6.86 -7.30
#